data_AF-W2TN64-F1
#
_entry.id   AF-W2TN64-F1
#
_cell.length_a   1.000
_cell.length_b   1.000
_cell.length_c   1.000
_cell.angle_alpha   90.00
_cell.angle_beta   90.00
_cell.angle_gamma   90.00
#
_symmetry.space_group_name_H-M   'P 1'
#
loop_
_entity.id
_entity.type
_entity.pdbx_description
1 polymer ?
#
loop_
_entity_poly.entity_id
_entity_poly.type
_entity_poly.pdbx_seq_one_letter_code
_entity_poly.pdbx_strand_id
1 'polypeptide(L)'
;MERALNGTGRQIVYACGWPLFFHTAGKEDEVEEIKYDEVRAACNSWRIYDDVEGSWSSIAGIISYVEKHQDVLAAAHGPGGWNDPDMLVIGLPKM
;
A
#
# COMPACT_ATOMS: atom_id res chain seq x y z
N MET A 1 6.57 3.77 15.11
CA MET A 1 5.50 2.89 15.63
C MET A 1 5.98 1.44 15.66
N GLU A 2 6.57 0.91 14.59
CA GLU A 2 7.15 -0.45 14.55
C GLU A 2 7.93 -0.82 15.83
N ARG A 3 8.97 -0.06 16.20
CA ARG A 3 9.75 -0.31 17.43
C ARG A 3 8.91 -0.42 18.71
N ALA A 4 7.84 0.38 18.82
CA ALA A 4 6.97 0.35 19.99
C ALA A 4 6.09 -0.92 20.00
N LEU A 5 5.57 -1.34 18.84
CA LEU A 5 4.84 -2.60 18.70
C LEU A 5 5.75 -3.79 19.00
N ASN A 6 6.97 -3.80 18.47
CA ASN A 6 7.97 -4.83 18.74
C ASN A 6 8.31 -4.90 20.26
N GLY A 7 8.43 -3.74 20.92
CA GLY A 7 8.67 -3.65 22.37
C GLY A 7 7.57 -4.26 23.25
N THR A 8 6.39 -4.55 22.72
CA THR A 8 5.34 -5.28 23.45
C THR A 8 5.64 -6.78 23.62
N GLY A 9 6.56 -7.33 22.81
CA GLY A 9 6.83 -8.77 22.75
C GLY A 9 5.75 -9.60 22.06
N ARG A 10 4.65 -8.98 21.60
CA ARG A 10 3.57 -9.65 20.85
C ARG A 10 3.82 -9.54 19.35
N GLN A 11 3.66 -10.64 18.63
CA GLN A 11 3.62 -10.64 17.18
C GLN A 11 2.33 -9.96 16.70
N ILE A 12 2.46 -8.75 16.15
CA ILE A 12 1.35 -7.93 15.65
C ILE A 12 1.68 -7.57 14.20
N VAL A 13 0.76 -7.90 13.28
CA VAL A 13 0.85 -7.42 11.90
C VAL A 13 0.68 -5.91 11.89
N TYR A 14 1.63 -5.19 11.28
CA TYR A 14 1.59 -3.74 11.17
C TYR A 14 1.38 -3.31 9.71
N ALA A 15 0.16 -2.88 9.39
CA ALA A 15 -0.21 -2.32 8.10
C ALA A 15 -0.05 -0.78 8.12
N CYS A 16 0.69 -0.24 7.15
CA CYS A 16 1.10 1.16 7.11
C CYS A 16 0.41 1.94 5.99
N GLY A 17 0.19 3.25 6.19
CA GLY A 17 -0.24 4.17 5.13
C GLY A 17 0.91 4.99 4.53
N TRP A 18 2.17 4.60 4.72
CA TRP A 18 3.31 5.47 4.38
C TRP A 18 3.37 5.82 2.88
N PRO A 19 3.41 4.88 1.92
CA PRO A 19 3.48 5.22 0.49
C PRO A 19 2.28 6.01 -0.03
N LEU A 20 1.07 5.68 0.42
CA LEU A 20 -0.15 6.46 0.15
C LEU A 20 0.06 7.97 0.30
N PHE A 21 0.75 8.41 1.36
CA PHE A 21 0.83 9.85 1.63
C PHE A 21 1.60 10.63 0.56
N PHE A 22 2.45 9.97 -0.24
CA PHE A 22 3.06 10.59 -1.42
C PHE A 22 2.01 10.82 -2.51
N HIS A 23 1.18 9.82 -2.80
CA HIS A 23 0.05 9.95 -3.72
C HIS A 23 -0.90 11.07 -3.30
N THR A 24 -1.41 11.05 -2.06
CA THR A 24 -2.37 12.07 -1.58
C THR A 24 -1.76 13.48 -1.47
N ALA A 25 -0.43 13.60 -1.42
CA ALA A 25 0.27 14.87 -1.45
C ALA A 25 0.55 15.38 -2.87
N GLY A 26 0.10 14.66 -3.91
CA GLY A 26 0.36 15.00 -5.31
C GLY A 26 1.81 14.81 -5.73
N LYS A 27 2.56 13.95 -5.01
CA LYS A 27 3.97 13.65 -5.25
C LYS A 27 4.13 12.32 -5.97
N GLU A 28 3.29 12.08 -6.98
CA GLU A 28 3.28 10.81 -7.70
C GLU A 28 4.58 10.56 -8.46
N ASP A 29 5.25 11.62 -8.92
CA ASP A 29 6.58 11.54 -9.54
C ASP A 29 7.68 11.11 -8.53
N GLU A 30 7.43 11.22 -7.22
CA GLU A 30 8.35 10.77 -6.16
C GLU A 30 8.10 9.30 -5.75
N VAL A 31 7.13 8.61 -6.33
CA VAL A 31 6.83 7.19 -5.99
C VAL A 31 8.05 6.29 -6.23
N GLU A 32 8.80 6.57 -7.29
CA GLU A 32 10.05 5.88 -7.62
C GLU A 32 11.20 6.21 -6.64
N GLU A 33 11.08 7.32 -5.89
CA GLU A 33 12.06 7.77 -4.90
C GLU A 33 11.75 7.26 -3.48
N ILE A 34 10.58 6.64 -3.28
CA ILE A 34 10.22 6.03 -1.99
C ILE A 34 11.23 4.93 -1.67
N LYS A 35 11.82 5.01 -0.48
CA LYS A 35 12.73 4.00 0.04
C LYS A 35 11.96 2.77 0.54
N TYR A 36 11.54 1.92 -0.39
CA TYR A 36 10.78 0.71 -0.06
C TYR A 36 11.54 -0.26 0.86
N ASP A 37 12.87 -0.24 0.90
CA ASP A 37 13.65 -0.99 1.89
C ASP A 37 13.34 -0.55 3.33
N GLU A 38 13.18 0.75 3.57
CA GLU A 38 12.80 1.29 4.89
C GLU A 38 11.34 0.97 5.22
N VAL A 39 10.45 1.03 4.22
CA VAL A 39 9.03 0.63 4.37
C VAL A 39 8.93 -0.85 4.75
N ARG A 40 9.63 -1.73 4.03
CA ARG A 40 9.67 -3.18 4.28
C ARG A 40 10.27 -3.53 5.64
N ALA A 41 11.29 -2.80 6.08
CA ALA A 41 11.87 -2.99 7.39
C ALA A 41 10.90 -2.61 8.53
N ALA A 42 9.97 -1.69 8.25
CA ALA A 42 9.03 -1.18 9.26
C ALA A 42 7.65 -1.85 9.24
N CYS A 43 7.16 -2.29 8.09
CA CYS A 43 5.75 -2.59 7.84
C CYS A 43 5.55 -3.98 7.23
N ASN A 44 4.48 -4.67 7.63
CA ASN A 44 4.10 -5.94 7.02
C ASN A 44 3.29 -5.77 5.73
N SER A 45 2.54 -4.68 5.64
CA SER A 45 1.92 -4.24 4.40
C SER A 45 1.88 -2.73 4.35
N TRP A 46 1.72 -2.17 3.16
CA TRP A 46 1.61 -0.72 2.99
C TRP A 46 0.64 -0.35 1.88
N ARG A 47 -0.22 0.64 2.19
CA ARG A 47 -1.21 1.15 1.27
C ARG A 47 -0.56 2.01 0.20
N ILE A 48 -0.83 1.72 -1.07
CA ILE A 48 -0.12 2.32 -2.21
C ILE A 48 -0.90 3.42 -2.95
N TYR A 49 -2.22 3.44 -2.88
CA TYR A 49 -3.09 4.31 -3.70
C TYR A 49 -4.38 4.71 -2.97
N ASP A 50 -5.36 5.31 -3.65
CA ASP A 50 -6.63 5.77 -3.06
C ASP A 50 -7.46 4.68 -2.37
N ASP A 51 -8.41 5.11 -1.53
CA ASP A 51 -9.42 4.25 -0.91
C ASP A 51 -10.29 3.59 -2.01
N VAL A 52 -10.49 2.28 -1.93
CA VAL A 52 -11.31 1.54 -2.88
C VAL A 52 -12.80 1.83 -2.68
N GLU A 53 -13.50 2.07 -3.77
CA GLU A 53 -14.94 2.18 -3.82
C GLU A 53 -15.55 0.97 -4.56
N GLY A 54 -16.82 0.69 -4.30
CA GLY A 54 -17.58 -0.34 -5.02
C GLY A 54 -17.93 0.01 -6.48
N SER A 55 -17.03 0.71 -7.18
CA SER A 55 -17.20 1.17 -8.56
C SER A 55 -16.09 0.65 -9.46
N TRP A 56 -16.41 0.35 -10.72
CA TRP A 56 -15.38 -0.09 -11.68
C TRP A 56 -14.33 1.00 -11.93
N SER A 57 -14.71 2.27 -11.88
CA SER A 57 -13.77 3.39 -12.01
C SER A 57 -12.71 3.40 -10.92
N SER A 58 -13.10 3.14 -9.66
CA SER A 58 -12.14 3.05 -8.55
C SER A 58 -11.20 1.85 -8.72
N ILE A 59 -11.76 0.67 -9.00
CA ILE A 59 -10.98 -0.57 -9.22
C ILE A 59 -10.00 -0.40 -10.39
N ALA A 60 -10.45 0.15 -11.52
CA ALA A 60 -9.60 0.38 -12.68
C ALA A 60 -8.51 1.42 -12.40
N GLY A 61 -8.79 2.44 -11.58
CA GLY A 61 -7.80 3.41 -11.13
C GLY A 61 -6.66 2.76 -10.35
N ILE A 62 -6.99 1.91 -9.38
CA ILE A 62 -6.00 1.13 -8.60
C ILE A 62 -5.15 0.25 -9.52
N ILE A 63 -5.78 -0.48 -10.45
CA ILE A 63 -5.06 -1.33 -11.41
C ILE A 63 -4.10 -0.49 -12.27
N SER A 64 -4.55 0.66 -12.76
CA SER A 64 -3.75 1.56 -13.60
C SER A 64 -2.54 2.12 -12.83
N TYR A 65 -2.71 2.45 -11.56
CA TYR A 65 -1.62 2.90 -10.70
C TYR A 65 -0.58 1.79 -10.47
N VAL A 66 -1.04 0.56 -10.19
CA VAL A 66 -0.14 -0.60 -10.06
C VAL A 66 0.62 -0.85 -11.35
N GLU A 67 -0.03 -0.79 -12.51
CA GLU A 67 0.61 -0.98 -13.82
C GLU A 67 1.67 0.09 -14.09
N LYS A 68 1.36 1.36 -13.78
CA LYS A 68 2.26 2.50 -13.97
C LYS A 68 3.55 2.38 -13.15
N HIS A 69 3.45 1.89 -11.91
CA HIS A 69 4.57 1.80 -10.95
C HIS A 69 5.03 0.36 -10.69
N GLN A 70 4.74 -0.56 -11.61
CA GLN A 70 4.92 -1.99 -11.38
C GLN A 70 6.37 -2.37 -11.07
N ASP A 71 7.35 -1.69 -11.65
CA ASP A 71 8.77 -2.03 -11.49
C ASP A 71 9.21 -1.85 -10.04
N VAL A 72 8.90 -0.70 -9.44
CA VAL A 72 9.23 -0.42 -8.03
C VAL A 72 8.35 -1.23 -7.06
N LEU A 73 7.05 -1.35 -7.37
CA LEU A 73 6.10 -2.06 -6.51
C LEU A 73 6.41 -3.58 -6.48
N ALA A 74 6.67 -4.19 -7.62
CA ALA A 74 6.99 -5.62 -7.71
C ALA A 74 8.33 -5.93 -7.04
N ALA A 75 9.34 -5.08 -7.22
CA ALA A 75 10.63 -5.23 -6.53
C ALA A 75 10.50 -5.14 -5.00
N ALA A 76 9.57 -4.31 -4.51
CA ALA A 76 9.30 -4.14 -3.09
C ALA A 76 8.41 -5.26 -2.48
N HIS A 77 7.87 -6.19 -3.26
CA HIS A 77 6.92 -7.21 -2.78
C HIS A 77 7.63 -8.50 -2.33
N GLY A 78 7.19 -9.12 -1.23
CA GLY A 78 7.67 -10.45 -0.84
C GLY A 78 7.26 -10.89 0.57
N PRO A 79 7.66 -12.09 1.02
CA PRO A 79 7.28 -12.61 2.34
C PRO A 79 7.55 -11.60 3.46
N GLY A 80 6.51 -11.27 4.23
CA GLY A 80 6.59 -10.33 5.36
C GLY A 80 6.44 -8.85 4.99
N GLY A 81 6.29 -8.50 3.71
CA GLY A 81 6.11 -7.11 3.23
C GLY A 81 5.32 -7.06 1.91
N TRP A 82 4.09 -6.57 1.97
CA TRP A 82 3.13 -6.62 0.86
C TRP A 82 2.62 -5.24 0.43
N ASN A 83 2.56 -4.98 -0.87
CA ASN A 83 1.77 -3.87 -1.41
C ASN A 83 0.29 -4.12 -1.11
N ASP A 84 -0.41 -3.10 -0.61
CA ASP A 84 -1.83 -3.15 -0.26
C ASP A 84 -2.63 -2.23 -1.22
N PRO A 85 -3.31 -2.80 -2.23
CA PRO A 85 -4.19 -2.08 -3.16
C PRO A 85 -5.59 -1.83 -2.58
N ASP A 86 -5.75 -1.95 -1.26
CA ASP A 86 -7.00 -1.84 -0.50
C ASP A 86 -7.95 -3.05 -0.64
N MET A 87 -9.11 -2.97 0.01
CA MET A 87 -10.00 -4.07 0.30
C MET A 87 -10.68 -4.70 -0.93
N LEU A 88 -11.13 -5.96 -0.77
CA LEU A 88 -12.07 -6.57 -1.69
C LEU A 88 -13.46 -5.96 -1.53
N VAL A 89 -14.03 -5.45 -2.63
CA VAL A 89 -15.39 -4.87 -2.69
C VAL A 89 -16.43 -5.83 -3.29
N ILE A 90 -16.07 -7.11 -3.46
CA ILE A 90 -16.95 -8.14 -3.99
C ILE A 90 -18.11 -8.37 -3.02
N GLY A 91 -19.34 -8.34 -3.53
CA GLY A 91 -20.56 -8.56 -2.73
C GLY A 91 -21.21 -7.29 -2.18
N LEU A 92 -20.63 -6.11 -2.43
CA LEU A 92 -21.32 -4.85 -2.16
C LEU A 92 -22.54 -4.67 -3.08
N PRO A 93 -23.59 -3.96 -2.62
CA PRO A 93 -24.71 -3.60 -3.48
C PRO A 93 -24.21 -2.76 -4.66
N LYS A 94 -24.81 -2.95 -5.83
CA LYS A 94 -24.57 -2.07 -6.98
C LYS A 94 -24.99 -0.66 -6.58
N MET A 95 -24.04 0.27 -6.54
CA MET A 95 -24.30 1.70 -6.43
C MET A 95 -24.74 2.25 -7.78
#